data_AF-A0A1I5YTY5-F1
#
_entry.id   AF-A0A1I5YTY5-F1
#
_cell.length_a   1.000
_cell.length_b   1.000
_cell.length_c   1.000
_cell.angle_alpha   90.00
_cell.angle_beta   90.00
_cell.angle_gamma   90.00
#
_symmetry.space_group_name_H-M   'P 1'
#
loop_
_entity.id
_entity.type
_entity.pdbx_description
1 polymer ?
#
loop_
_entity_poly.entity_id
_entity_poly.type
_entity_poly.pdbx_seq_one_letter_code
_entity_poly.pdbx_strand_id
1 'polypeptide(L)'
;MSHPLVRKHHPTAWTRPLQIATVVCSLVFTVGTILQNFVIIDLDMLRLAMRSAGASASDAPGFLTGLRTVGCLYIVGNAAGLLALRGRTWTFWVVVAVNVTQAAGVFAIPPAVFDASVTLYGPAGILPSVITDGGAALLSLALLGSLVVFRTPWAQRREN
;
A
#
# COMPACT_ATOMS: atom_id res chain seq x y z
N MET A 1 12.37 -41.22 12.56
CA MET A 1 11.78 -39.87 12.55
C MET A 1 12.83 -38.89 12.03
N SER A 2 12.73 -38.51 10.76
CA SER A 2 13.62 -37.54 10.12
C SER A 2 13.18 -36.12 10.54
N HIS A 3 14.03 -35.42 11.28
CA HIS A 3 13.88 -33.98 11.52
C HIS A 3 13.78 -33.28 10.15
N PRO A 4 12.75 -32.46 9.88
CA PRO A 4 12.74 -31.64 8.68
C PRO A 4 13.96 -30.71 8.75
N LEU A 5 14.90 -30.87 7.81
CA LEU A 5 16.05 -29.99 7.65
C LEU A 5 15.50 -28.55 7.51
N VAL A 6 15.72 -27.74 8.55
CA VAL A 6 15.44 -26.30 8.49
C VAL A 6 16.33 -25.73 7.41
N ARG A 7 15.78 -25.50 6.21
CA ARG A 7 16.53 -24.90 5.09
C ARG A 7 17.02 -23.53 5.55
N LYS A 8 18.33 -23.40 5.73
CA LYS A 8 18.94 -22.12 6.07
C LYS A 8 18.93 -21.23 4.83
N HIS A 9 18.53 -19.99 5.06
CA HIS A 9 18.49 -18.96 4.04
C HIS A 9 19.58 -17.94 4.36
N HIS A 10 20.42 -17.63 3.38
CA HIS A 10 21.49 -16.63 3.56
C HIS A 10 21.12 -15.31 2.91
N PRO A 11 21.40 -14.17 3.58
CA PRO A 11 21.26 -12.85 2.97
C PRO A 11 22.13 -12.74 1.71
N THR A 12 21.61 -12.12 0.67
CA THR A 12 22.41 -11.67 -0.47
C THR A 12 22.72 -10.18 -0.33
N ALA A 13 23.54 -9.65 -1.24
CA ALA A 13 23.80 -8.21 -1.33
C ALA A 13 22.51 -7.38 -1.48
N TRP A 14 21.42 -7.97 -1.99
CA TRP A 14 20.13 -7.31 -2.21
C TRP A 14 19.16 -7.43 -1.02
N THR A 15 19.40 -8.34 -0.08
CA THR A 15 18.49 -8.57 1.06
C THR A 15 18.30 -7.32 1.92
N ARG A 16 19.41 -6.69 2.34
CA ARG A 16 19.35 -5.50 3.19
C ARG A 16 18.81 -4.26 2.46
N PRO A 17 19.29 -3.92 1.25
CA PRO A 17 18.73 -2.82 0.46
C PRO A 17 17.21 -2.96 0.26
N LEU A 18 16.72 -4.14 -0.11
CA LEU A 18 15.30 -4.39 -0.33
C LEU A 18 14.47 -4.20 0.95
N GLN A 19 14.98 -4.67 2.10
CA GLN A 19 14.32 -4.47 3.40
C GLN A 19 14.31 -3.00 3.82
N ILE A 20 15.40 -2.26 3.63
CA ILE A 20 15.48 -0.82 3.96
C ILE A 20 14.51 -0.03 3.07
N ALA A 21 14.53 -0.27 1.76
CA ALA A 21 13.59 0.34 0.84
C ALA A 21 12.14 0.06 1.26
N THR A 22 11.84 -1.19 1.64
CA THR A 22 10.52 -1.57 2.16
C THR A 22 10.16 -0.77 3.41
N VAL A 23 11.06 -0.61 4.38
CA VAL A 23 10.78 0.17 5.60
C VAL A 23 10.52 1.64 5.27
N VAL A 24 11.35 2.26 4.43
CA VAL A 24 11.20 3.67 4.04
C VAL A 24 9.87 3.88 3.32
N CYS A 25 9.56 3.06 2.31
CA CYS A 25 8.30 3.10 1.60
C CYS A 25 7.11 2.86 2.54
N SER A 26 7.20 1.86 3.43
CA SER A 26 6.14 1.54 4.41
C SER A 26 5.84 2.73 5.32
N LEU A 27 6.87 3.45 5.79
CA LEU A 27 6.70 4.65 6.59
C LEU A 27 5.99 5.75 5.79
N VAL A 28 6.50 6.05 4.59
CA VAL A 28 5.93 7.07 3.70
C VAL A 28 4.48 6.74 3.34
N PHE A 29 4.18 5.48 3.02
CA PHE A 29 2.84 5.05 2.66
C PHE A 29 1.90 5.08 3.86
N THR A 30 2.37 4.71 5.06
CA THR A 30 1.55 4.85 6.29
C THR A 30 1.11 6.31 6.48
N VAL A 31 2.05 7.25 6.40
CA VAL A 31 1.76 8.69 6.55
C VAL A 31 0.87 9.18 5.42
N GLY A 32 1.19 8.83 4.17
CA GLY A 32 0.42 9.20 2.99
C GLY A 32 -1.02 8.68 3.06
N THR A 33 -1.23 7.43 3.47
CA THR A 33 -2.56 6.85 3.65
C THR A 33 -3.31 7.52 4.80
N ILE A 34 -2.64 7.92 5.89
CA ILE A 34 -3.27 8.73 6.95
C ILE A 34 -3.76 10.06 6.37
N LEU A 35 -2.93 10.77 5.60
CA LEU A 35 -3.31 12.05 4.99
C LEU A 35 -4.44 11.87 3.97
N GLN A 36 -4.32 10.90 3.06
CA GLN A 36 -5.36 10.60 2.08
C GLN A 36 -6.67 10.28 2.77
N ASN A 37 -6.63 9.37 3.74
CA ASN A 37 -7.82 8.94 4.46
C ASN A 37 -8.37 10.14 5.23
N PHE A 38 -7.65 10.72 6.20
CA PHE A 38 -8.14 11.66 7.22
C PHE A 38 -8.16 13.14 6.86
N VAL A 39 -7.42 13.56 5.84
CA VAL A 39 -7.34 14.98 5.47
C VAL A 39 -8.01 15.24 4.12
N ILE A 40 -7.76 14.38 3.13
CA ILE A 40 -8.29 14.58 1.76
C ILE A 40 -9.69 13.99 1.59
N ILE A 41 -9.90 12.74 2.02
CA ILE A 41 -11.20 12.08 1.87
C ILE A 41 -12.11 12.52 3.01
N ASP A 42 -12.71 13.68 2.85
CA ASP A 42 -13.76 14.19 3.73
C ASP A 42 -15.16 14.09 3.10
N LEU A 43 -16.15 14.49 3.88
CA LEU A 43 -17.55 14.38 3.50
C LEU A 43 -17.93 15.33 2.36
N ASP A 44 -17.30 16.49 2.28
CA ASP A 44 -17.62 17.49 1.26
C ASP A 44 -17.00 17.10 -0.08
N MET A 45 -15.79 16.54 -0.08
CA MET A 45 -15.19 15.91 -1.25
C MET A 45 -16.07 14.79 -1.80
N LEU A 46 -16.53 13.87 -0.95
CA LEU A 46 -17.39 12.78 -1.40
C LEU A 46 -18.75 13.27 -1.92
N ARG A 47 -19.38 14.25 -1.26
CA ARG A 47 -20.63 14.84 -1.75
C ARG A 47 -20.45 15.48 -3.12
N LEU A 48 -19.34 16.18 -3.34
CA LEU A 48 -19.02 16.77 -4.63
C LEU A 48 -18.83 15.69 -5.70
N ALA A 49 -18.02 14.67 -5.42
CA ALA A 49 -17.78 13.55 -6.33
C ALA A 49 -19.06 12.77 -6.67
N MET A 50 -19.94 12.58 -5.70
CA MET A 50 -21.22 11.89 -5.91
C MET A 50 -22.17 12.72 -6.77
N ARG A 51 -22.28 14.03 -6.51
CA ARG A 51 -23.11 14.92 -7.32
C ARG A 51 -22.61 15.01 -8.77
N SER A 52 -21.29 15.11 -8.98
CA SER A 52 -20.71 15.14 -10.32
C SER A 52 -20.91 13.81 -11.07
N ALA A 53 -21.03 12.70 -10.34
CA ALA A 53 -21.37 11.39 -10.90
C ALA A 53 -22.90 11.14 -11.03
N GLY A 54 -23.76 12.11 -10.70
CA GLY A 54 -25.22 11.94 -10.73
C GLY A 54 -25.79 11.04 -9.63
N ALA A 55 -25.01 10.74 -8.59
CA ALA A 55 -25.40 9.92 -7.44
C ALA A 55 -25.94 10.78 -6.28
N SER A 56 -26.70 10.14 -5.37
CA SER A 56 -27.27 10.83 -4.21
C SER A 56 -26.22 11.19 -3.18
N ALA A 57 -26.05 12.48 -2.89
CA ALA A 57 -25.14 12.96 -1.84
C ALA A 57 -25.55 12.52 -0.42
N SER A 58 -26.75 11.96 -0.22
CA SER A 58 -27.21 11.42 1.07
C SER A 58 -26.38 10.23 1.54
N ASP A 59 -25.81 9.46 0.61
CA ASP A 59 -25.14 8.20 0.96
C ASP A 59 -23.64 8.43 1.26
N ALA A 60 -23.15 9.66 1.06
CA ALA A 60 -21.76 10.05 1.29
C ALA A 60 -21.22 9.68 2.69
N PRO A 61 -21.97 9.80 3.80
CA PRO A 61 -21.48 9.37 5.12
C PRO A 61 -21.21 7.86 5.21
N GLY A 62 -22.03 7.04 4.54
CA GLY A 62 -21.85 5.60 4.47
C GLY A 62 -20.60 5.22 3.66
N PHE A 63 -20.44 5.85 2.48
CA PHE A 63 -19.22 5.70 1.68
C PHE A 63 -17.97 6.14 2.42
N LEU A 64 -18.04 7.28 3.13
CA LEU A 64 -16.93 7.76 3.95
C LEU A 64 -16.55 6.70 4.98
N THR A 65 -17.52 6.14 5.71
CA THR A 65 -17.26 5.10 6.71
C THR A 65 -16.57 3.87 6.09
N GLY A 66 -17.03 3.41 4.93
CA GLY A 66 -16.41 2.29 4.22
C GLY A 66 -14.96 2.59 3.81
N LEU A 67 -14.72 3.75 3.20
CA LEU A 67 -13.37 4.21 2.81
C LEU A 67 -12.46 4.34 4.04
N ARG A 68 -12.99 4.82 5.16
CA ARG A 68 -12.27 4.93 6.43
C ARG A 68 -11.79 3.59 6.93
N THR A 69 -12.68 2.60 6.96
CA THR A 69 -12.36 1.23 7.39
C THR A 69 -11.26 0.64 6.51
N VAL A 70 -11.40 0.74 5.19
CA VAL A 70 -10.39 0.26 4.24
C VAL A 70 -9.06 1.00 4.42
N GLY A 71 -9.09 2.32 4.56
CA GLY A 71 -7.90 3.14 4.82
C GLY A 71 -7.18 2.75 6.10
N CYS A 72 -7.90 2.47 7.19
CA CYS A 72 -7.30 1.99 8.44
C CYS A 72 -6.61 0.63 8.27
N LEU A 73 -7.19 -0.30 7.49
CA LEU A 73 -6.55 -1.58 7.19
C LEU A 73 -5.24 -1.38 6.42
N TYR A 74 -5.22 -0.48 5.43
CA TYR A 74 -3.99 -0.14 4.70
C TYR A 74 -2.95 0.54 5.59
N ILE A 75 -3.35 1.42 6.51
CA ILE A 75 -2.44 2.04 7.50
C ILE A 75 -1.76 0.96 8.34
N VAL A 76 -2.53 0.01 8.88
CA VAL A 76 -1.98 -1.09 9.68
C VAL A 76 -1.09 -2.00 8.83
N GLY A 77 -1.51 -2.32 7.61
CA GLY A 77 -0.73 -3.12 6.67
C GLY A 77 0.60 -2.49 6.29
N ASN A 78 0.60 -1.19 5.97
CA ASN A 78 1.80 -0.41 5.68
C ASN A 78 2.71 -0.36 6.91
N ALA A 79 2.15 -0.09 8.11
CA ALA A 79 2.93 -0.06 9.34
C ALA A 79 3.58 -1.42 9.67
N ALA A 80 2.95 -2.55 9.33
CA ALA A 80 3.55 -3.87 9.48
C ALA A 80 4.83 -4.03 8.64
N GLY A 81 4.95 -3.32 7.52
CA GLY A 81 6.15 -3.29 6.69
C GLY A 81 7.39 -2.68 7.36
N LEU A 82 7.22 -1.89 8.44
CA LEU A 82 8.34 -1.43 9.27
C LEU A 82 9.11 -2.60 9.92
N LEU A 83 8.48 -3.78 10.01
CA LEU A 83 9.11 -5.00 10.52
C LEU A 83 9.97 -5.71 9.46
N ALA A 84 10.09 -5.19 8.23
CA ALA A 84 10.83 -5.83 7.14
C ALA A 84 12.29 -6.15 7.49
N LEU A 85 12.94 -5.32 8.32
CA LEU A 85 14.32 -5.56 8.78
C LEU A 85 14.48 -6.84 9.63
N ARG A 86 13.39 -7.40 10.17
CA ARG A 86 13.39 -8.69 10.87
C ARG A 86 13.48 -9.88 9.91
N GLY A 87 13.33 -9.66 8.59
CA GLY A 87 13.50 -10.68 7.56
C GLY A 87 12.52 -11.85 7.63
N ARG A 88 11.41 -11.70 8.36
CA ARG A 88 10.40 -12.75 8.53
C ARG A 88 9.62 -12.93 7.22
N THR A 89 9.41 -14.18 6.81
CA THR A 89 8.70 -14.52 5.56
C THR A 89 7.27 -13.99 5.55
N TRP A 90 6.55 -14.04 6.67
CA TRP A 90 5.17 -13.52 6.72
C TRP A 90 5.13 -12.01 6.47
N THR A 91 6.12 -11.25 6.96
CA THR A 91 6.20 -9.80 6.75
C THR A 91 6.37 -9.47 5.27
N PHE A 92 7.14 -10.29 4.53
CA PHE A 92 7.27 -10.13 3.08
C PHE A 92 5.91 -10.25 2.39
N TRP A 93 5.15 -11.29 2.73
CA TRP A 93 3.85 -11.54 2.12
C TRP A 93 2.81 -10.49 2.49
N VAL A 94 2.82 -9.98 3.74
CA VAL A 94 1.98 -8.85 4.14
C VAL A 94 2.30 -7.63 3.29
N VAL A 95 3.58 -7.25 3.16
CA VAL A 95 3.97 -6.08 2.36
C VAL A 95 3.57 -6.26 0.90
N VAL A 96 3.81 -7.44 0.29
CA VAL A 96 3.39 -7.71 -1.08
C VAL A 96 1.88 -7.58 -1.24
N ALA A 97 1.10 -8.24 -0.38
CA ALA A 97 -0.36 -8.20 -0.45
C ALA A 97 -0.90 -6.76 -0.33
N VAL A 98 -0.42 -6.01 0.67
CA VAL A 98 -0.83 -4.62 0.91
C VAL A 98 -0.47 -3.73 -0.27
N ASN A 99 0.75 -3.80 -0.79
CA ASN A 99 1.18 -2.91 -1.86
C ASN A 99 0.52 -3.25 -3.20
N VAL A 100 0.32 -4.54 -3.51
CA VAL A 100 -0.38 -4.95 -4.73
C VAL A 100 -1.85 -4.51 -4.69
N THR A 101 -2.52 -4.71 -3.57
CA THR A 101 -3.93 -4.31 -3.42
C THR A 101 -4.10 -2.79 -3.37
N GLN A 102 -3.19 -2.06 -2.73
CA GLN A 102 -3.18 -0.60 -2.73
C GLN A 102 -2.97 -0.04 -4.15
N ALA A 103 -1.98 -0.56 -4.88
CA ALA A 103 -1.72 -0.19 -6.27
C ALA A 103 -2.92 -0.50 -7.19
N ALA A 104 -3.58 -1.64 -7.00
CA ALA A 104 -4.78 -2.00 -7.75
C ALA A 104 -6.00 -1.17 -7.33
N GLY A 105 -6.05 -0.71 -6.09
CA GLY A 105 -7.16 0.03 -5.50
C GLY A 105 -7.52 1.31 -6.25
N VAL A 106 -6.54 1.99 -6.86
CA VAL A 106 -6.76 3.18 -7.71
C VAL A 106 -7.78 2.92 -8.81
N PHE A 107 -7.77 1.73 -9.40
CA PHE A 107 -8.69 1.40 -10.50
C PHE A 107 -10.14 1.18 -10.03
N ALA A 108 -10.35 0.98 -8.73
CA ALA A 108 -11.68 0.89 -8.14
C ALA A 108 -12.26 2.28 -7.77
N ILE A 109 -11.46 3.34 -7.83
CA ILE A 109 -11.88 4.70 -7.48
C ILE A 109 -12.41 5.40 -8.74
N PRO A 110 -13.67 5.89 -8.74
CA PRO A 110 -14.21 6.63 -9.88
C PRO A 110 -13.41 7.91 -10.19
N PRO A 111 -13.22 8.28 -11.47
CA PRO A 111 -12.54 9.52 -11.88
C PRO A 111 -13.06 10.77 -11.16
N ALA A 112 -14.37 10.84 -10.92
CA ALA A 112 -15.03 11.95 -10.23
C ALA A 112 -14.45 12.25 -8.82
N VAL A 113 -13.88 11.25 -8.14
CA VAL A 113 -13.23 11.43 -6.83
C VAL A 113 -11.91 12.19 -6.96
N PHE A 114 -11.14 11.92 -8.01
CA PHE A 114 -9.91 12.66 -8.30
C PHE A 114 -10.22 14.10 -8.71
N ASP A 115 -11.22 14.30 -9.58
CA ASP A 115 -11.65 15.64 -10.00
C ASP A 115 -12.17 16.46 -8.81
N ALA A 116 -12.98 15.86 -7.93
CA ALA A 116 -13.47 16.52 -6.73
C ALA A 116 -12.33 16.88 -5.77
N SER A 117 -11.35 15.98 -5.59
CA SER A 117 -10.18 16.23 -4.74
C SER A 117 -9.33 17.39 -5.28
N VAL A 118 -9.11 17.45 -6.60
CA VAL A 118 -8.40 18.57 -7.24
C VAL A 118 -9.21 19.86 -7.17
N THR A 119 -10.53 19.79 -7.30
CA THR A 119 -11.41 20.96 -7.24
C THR A 119 -11.37 21.61 -5.85
N LEU A 120 -11.37 20.82 -4.78
CA LEU A 120 -11.41 21.35 -3.40
C LEU A 120 -10.04 21.69 -2.82
N TYR A 121 -9.02 20.90 -3.16
CA TYR A 121 -7.70 21.02 -2.51
C TYR A 121 -6.56 21.31 -3.51
N GLY A 122 -6.89 21.56 -4.78
CA GLY A 122 -5.91 21.70 -5.85
C GLY A 122 -5.13 20.40 -6.12
N PRO A 123 -4.01 20.47 -6.86
CA PRO A 123 -3.17 19.30 -7.14
C PRO A 123 -2.66 18.57 -5.88
N ALA A 124 -2.58 19.27 -4.74
CA ALA A 124 -2.23 18.67 -3.46
C ALA A 124 -3.26 17.61 -3.00
N GLY A 125 -4.52 17.72 -3.43
CA GLY A 125 -5.59 16.78 -3.10
C GLY A 125 -5.38 15.36 -3.63
N ILE A 126 -4.59 15.17 -4.68
CA ILE A 126 -4.29 13.82 -5.22
C ILE A 126 -2.89 13.34 -4.87
N LEU A 127 -2.05 14.21 -4.31
CA LEU A 127 -0.65 13.92 -4.05
C LEU A 127 -0.46 12.71 -3.12
N PRO A 128 -1.21 12.55 -2.01
CA PRO A 128 -1.05 11.37 -1.16
C PRO A 128 -1.38 10.07 -1.89
N SER A 129 -2.44 10.02 -2.72
CA SER A 129 -2.77 8.85 -3.56
C SER A 129 -1.67 8.56 -4.59
N VAL A 130 -1.18 9.57 -5.32
CA VAL A 130 -0.08 9.38 -6.29
C VAL A 130 1.16 8.78 -5.63
N ILE A 131 1.54 9.29 -4.45
CA ILE A 131 2.69 8.78 -3.70
C ILE A 131 2.44 7.37 -3.19
N THR A 132 1.29 7.11 -2.58
CA THR A 132 0.99 5.83 -1.93
C THR A 132 0.71 4.73 -2.93
N ASP A 133 -0.14 4.96 -3.93
CA ASP A 133 -0.58 3.95 -4.88
C ASP A 133 0.47 3.74 -5.98
N GLY A 134 1.02 4.84 -6.53
CA GLY A 134 2.12 4.78 -7.48
C GLY A 134 3.39 4.22 -6.86
N GLY A 135 3.72 4.64 -5.63
CA GLY A 135 4.83 4.07 -4.88
C GLY A 135 4.62 2.58 -4.55
N ALA A 136 3.40 2.19 -4.18
CA ALA A 136 3.08 0.79 -3.92
C ALA A 136 3.21 -0.08 -5.18
N ALA A 137 2.86 0.44 -6.36
CA ALA A 137 3.10 -0.25 -7.62
C ALA A 137 4.60 -0.51 -7.84
N LEU A 138 5.44 0.51 -7.67
CA LEU A 138 6.90 0.39 -7.82
C LEU A 138 7.51 -0.58 -6.80
N LEU A 139 7.12 -0.48 -5.53
CA LEU A 139 7.61 -1.40 -4.49
C LEU A 139 7.16 -2.84 -4.75
N SER A 140 5.91 -3.03 -5.20
CA SER A 140 5.40 -4.35 -5.57
C SER A 140 6.23 -4.97 -6.70
N LEU A 141 6.54 -4.20 -7.75
CA LEU A 141 7.39 -4.65 -8.85
C LEU A 141 8.78 -5.05 -8.36
N ALA A 142 9.39 -4.27 -7.45
CA ALA A 142 10.69 -4.60 -6.88
C ALA A 142 10.65 -5.90 -6.05
N LEU A 143 9.64 -6.08 -5.19
CA LEU A 143 9.50 -7.27 -4.35
C LEU A 143 9.19 -8.53 -5.16
N LEU A 144 8.25 -8.44 -6.11
CA LEU A 144 7.88 -9.55 -6.99
C LEU A 144 9.02 -9.88 -7.96
N GLY A 145 9.68 -8.88 -8.53
CA GLY A 145 10.87 -9.07 -9.36
C GLY A 145 11.99 -9.77 -8.60
N SER A 146 12.24 -9.35 -7.35
CA SER A 146 13.17 -10.04 -6.46
C SER A 146 12.75 -11.49 -6.21
N LEU A 147 11.48 -11.76 -5.94
CA LEU A 147 10.97 -13.11 -5.74
C LEU A 147 11.15 -13.99 -6.99
N VAL A 148 10.93 -13.44 -8.20
CA VAL A 148 11.12 -14.16 -9.46
C VAL A 148 12.59 -14.52 -9.68
N VAL A 149 13.52 -13.61 -9.35
CA VAL A 149 14.97 -13.81 -9.54
C VAL A 149 15.55 -14.76 -8.48
N PHE A 150 15.29 -14.52 -7.20
CA PHE A 150 15.92 -15.27 -6.10
C PHE A 150 15.11 -16.48 -5.65
N ARG A 151 13.84 -16.59 -6.09
CA ARG A 151 12.90 -17.66 -5.73
C ARG A 151 12.66 -17.81 -4.22
N THR A 152 12.96 -16.75 -3.46
CA THR A 152 12.72 -16.67 -2.02
C THR A 152 12.34 -15.23 -1.62
N PRO A 153 11.58 -15.06 -0.52
CA PRO A 153 11.37 -13.77 0.11
C PRO A 153 12.67 -13.05 0.45
N TRP A 154 12.66 -11.72 0.41
CA TRP A 154 13.79 -10.88 0.82
C TRP A 154 15.10 -11.12 0.05
N ALA A 155 15.03 -11.59 -1.20
CA ALA A 155 16.20 -11.86 -2.03
C ALA A 155 17.22 -12.82 -1.37
N GLN A 156 16.78 -13.78 -0.57
CA GLN A 156 17.69 -14.72 0.10
C GLN A 156 18.11 -15.85 -0.85
N ARG A 157 19.24 -16.52 -0.56
CA ARG A 157 19.61 -17.77 -1.24
C ARG A 157 19.25 -18.97 -0.36
N ARG A 158 18.72 -20.03 -0.97
CA ARG A 158 18.61 -21.35 -0.34
C ARG A 158 19.99 -22.02 -0.37
N GLU A 159 20.41 -22.59 0.76
CA GLU A 159 21.46 -23.61 0.74
C GLU A 159 20.93 -24.85 -0.01
N ASN A 160 21.75 -25.37 -0.91
CA ASN A 160 21.52 -26.67 -1.57
C ASN A 160 21.97 -27.80 -0.65
#